data_AF-A0A9D7U401-F1
#
_entry.id   AF-A0A9D7U401-F1
#
_cell.length_a   1.000
_cell.length_b   1.000
_cell.length_c   1.000
_cell.angle_alpha   90.00
_cell.angle_beta   90.00
_cell.angle_gamma   90.00
#
_symmetry.space_group_name_H-M   'P 1'
#
loop_
_entity.id
_entity.type
_entity.pdbx_description
1 polymer ?
#
loop_
_entity_poly.entity_id
_entity_poly.type
_entity_poly.pdbx_seq_one_letter_code
_entity_poly.pdbx_strand_id
1 'polypeptide(L)'
;MTTAIVLINAERQKISKVGDQLAAIHGVTEVFSVSGRYDLVALIRLKNHDDLAELMTGKITEIEGITRTESMVAFRVLSKHDLEGMFDLGS
;
A
#
# COMPACT_ATOMS: atom_id res chain seq x y z
N MET A 1 -15.59 5.05 3.99
CA MET A 1 -14.11 5.13 4.04
C MET A 1 -13.58 3.75 4.31
N THR A 2 -13.01 3.14 3.27
CA THR A 2 -12.46 1.79 3.28
C THR A 2 -10.95 1.90 3.43
N THR A 3 -10.39 1.16 4.38
CA THR A 3 -8.94 1.07 4.56
C THR A 3 -8.46 -0.32 4.21
N ALA A 4 -7.38 -0.39 3.44
CA ALA A 4 -6.70 -1.65 3.16
C ALA A 4 -5.20 -1.48 3.37
N ILE A 5 -4.56 -2.57 3.78
CA ILE A 5 -3.11 -2.70 3.90
C ILE A 5 -2.69 -3.75 2.88
N VAL A 6 -1.80 -3.38 1.98
CA VAL A 6 -1.33 -4.27 0.92
C VAL A 6 0.14 -4.54 1.13
N LEU A 7 0.48 -5.82 1.31
CA LEU A 7 1.85 -6.29 1.44
C LEU A 7 2.32 -6.77 0.07
N ILE A 8 3.50 -6.35 -0.35
CA ILE A 8 3.95 -6.51 -1.74
C ILE A 8 5.37 -7.05 -1.75
N ASN A 9 5.60 -8.08 -2.57
CA ASN A 9 6.93 -8.48 -3.00
C ASN A 9 7.18 -7.98 -4.41
N ALA A 10 8.42 -7.55 -4.66
CA ALA A 10 8.83 -7.06 -5.95
C ALA A 10 10.19 -7.65 -6.36
N GLU A 11 10.51 -7.59 -7.65
CA GLU A 11 11.85 -7.88 -8.13
C GLU A 11 12.86 -6.95 -7.42
N ARG A 12 13.94 -7.51 -6.87
CA ARG A 12 14.91 -6.78 -6.04
C ARG A 12 15.43 -5.49 -6.68
N GLN A 13 15.66 -5.49 -8.00
CA GLN A 13 16.17 -4.31 -8.73
C GLN A 13 15.08 -3.26 -9.01
N LYS A 14 13.80 -3.59 -8.84
CA LYS A 14 12.65 -2.73 -9.13
C LYS A 14 11.93 -2.21 -7.89
N ILE A 15 12.31 -2.63 -6.67
CA ILE A 15 11.64 -2.26 -5.41
C ILE A 15 11.38 -0.74 -5.32
N SER A 16 12.41 0.09 -5.57
CA SER A 16 12.25 1.55 -5.52
C SER A 16 11.25 2.06 -6.55
N LYS A 17 11.37 1.60 -7.81
CA LYS A 17 10.48 2.01 -8.89
C LYS A 17 9.03 1.59 -8.64
N VAL A 18 8.81 0.38 -8.14
CA VAL A 18 7.50 -0.13 -7.74
C VAL A 18 6.92 0.74 -6.62
N GLY A 19 7.74 1.10 -5.62
CA GLY A 19 7.37 2.00 -4.54
C GLY A 19 6.90 3.37 -5.04
N ASP A 20 7.67 3.99 -5.94
CA ASP A 20 7.33 5.28 -6.54
C ASP A 20 6.02 5.21 -7.35
N GLN A 21 5.83 4.13 -8.11
CA GLN A 21 4.61 3.92 -8.89
C GLN A 21 3.39 3.71 -7.98
N LEU A 22 3.54 2.97 -6.89
CA LEU A 22 2.48 2.78 -5.90
C LEU A 22 2.11 4.11 -5.22
N ALA A 23 3.11 4.92 -4.83
CA ALA A 23 2.89 6.20 -4.18
C ALA A 23 2.18 7.23 -5.09
N ALA A 24 2.30 7.07 -6.42
CA ALA A 24 1.59 7.90 -7.39
C ALA A 24 0.12 7.48 -7.63
N ILE A 25 -0.33 6.32 -7.12
CA ILE A 25 -1.69 5.84 -7.31
C ILE A 25 -2.66 6.58 -6.38
N HIS A 26 -3.68 7.20 -6.95
CA HIS A 26 -4.78 7.79 -6.18
C HIS A 26 -5.43 6.76 -5.25
N GLY A 27 -5.51 7.10 -3.96
CA GLY A 27 -6.06 6.22 -2.92
C GLY A 27 -4.98 5.49 -2.12
N VAL A 28 -3.75 5.40 -2.62
CA VAL A 28 -2.58 5.02 -1.81
C VAL A 28 -2.14 6.25 -1.02
N THR A 29 -2.15 6.15 0.30
CA THR A 29 -1.80 7.26 1.21
C THR A 29 -0.35 7.20 1.64
N GLU A 30 0.19 5.99 1.83
CA GLU A 30 1.58 5.78 2.22
C GLU A 30 2.13 4.51 1.57
N VAL A 31 3.42 4.52 1.25
CA VAL A 31 4.17 3.34 0.82
C VAL A 31 5.48 3.29 1.59
N PHE A 32 5.77 2.15 2.19
CA PHE A 32 6.98 1.93 2.97
C PHE A 32 7.77 0.78 2.37
N SER A 33 9.09 0.95 2.29
CA SER A 33 9.98 -0.21 2.24
C SER A 33 10.13 -0.76 3.65
N VAL A 34 9.99 -2.08 3.79
CA VAL A 34 9.98 -2.75 5.09
C VAL A 34 11.02 -3.85 5.14
N SER A 35 11.53 -4.12 6.33
CA SER A 35 12.27 -5.35 6.59
C SER A 35 11.29 -6.50 6.85
N GLY A 36 11.61 -7.71 6.35
CA GLY A 36 10.82 -8.91 6.62
C GLY A 36 10.52 -9.73 5.37
N ARG A 37 9.34 -10.36 5.36
CA ARG A 37 8.91 -11.26 4.27
C ARG A 37 8.44 -10.52 3.01
N TYR A 38 8.11 -9.23 3.16
CA TYR A 38 7.63 -8.37 2.09
C TYR A 38 8.64 -7.26 1.86
N ASP A 39 8.67 -6.73 0.64
CA ASP A 39 9.59 -5.67 0.25
C ASP A 39 8.96 -4.28 0.46
N LEU A 40 7.63 -4.20 0.25
CA LEU A 40 6.85 -2.96 0.36
C LEU A 40 5.53 -3.20 1.12
N VAL A 41 5.07 -2.15 1.81
CA VAL A 41 3.72 -2.06 2.40
C VAL A 41 3.06 -0.79 1.89
N ALA A 42 1.89 -0.92 1.29
CA ALA A 42 1.06 0.21 0.86
C ALA A 42 -0.19 0.32 1.74
N LEU A 43 -0.46 1.53 2.23
CA LEU A 43 -1.69 1.88 2.92
C LEU A 43 -2.65 2.53 1.93
N ILE A 44 -3.88 2.04 1.90
CA ILE A 44 -4.92 2.50 0.98
C ILE A 44 -6.09 3.05 1.78
N ARG A 45 -6.57 4.23 1.41
CA ARG A 45 -7.76 4.87 1.96
C ARG A 45 -8.65 5.39 0.83
N LEU A 46 -9.81 4.77 0.68
CA LEU A 46 -10.79 5.11 -0.36
C LEU A 46 -12.13 5.46 0.27
N LYS A 47 -12.98 6.18 -0.46
CA LYS A 47 -14.32 6.52 0.05
C LYS A 47 -15.24 5.30 0.01
N ASN A 48 -15.16 4.51 -1.07
CA ASN A 48 -16.04 3.38 -1.35
C ASN A 48 -15.27 2.05 -1.45
N HIS A 49 -15.99 0.93 -1.30
CA HIS A 49 -15.41 -0.42 -1.42
C HIS A 49 -15.16 -0.85 -2.87
N ASP A 50 -16.01 -0.46 -3.80
CA ASP A 50 -15.86 -0.84 -5.22
C ASP A 50 -14.57 -0.26 -5.82
N ASP A 51 -14.22 0.96 -5.42
CA ASP A 51 -12.96 1.62 -5.79
C ASP A 51 -11.72 0.80 -5.37
N LEU A 52 -11.81 0.01 -4.30
CA LEU A 52 -10.69 -0.81 -3.81
C LEU A 52 -10.45 -2.01 -4.74
N ALA A 53 -11.52 -2.67 -5.18
CA ALA A 53 -11.41 -3.81 -6.08
C ALA A 53 -10.78 -3.39 -7.42
N GLU A 54 -11.22 -2.24 -7.96
CA GLU A 54 -10.65 -1.66 -9.19
C GLU A 54 -9.18 -1.29 -9.02
N LEU A 55 -8.82 -0.62 -7.92
CA LEU A 55 -7.42 -0.26 -7.64
C LEU A 55 -6.53 -1.51 -7.53
N MET A 56 -6.99 -2.53 -6.81
CA MET A 56 -6.25 -3.77 -6.60
C MET A 56 -6.07 -4.59 -7.88
N THR A 57 -7.13 -4.74 -8.68
CA THR A 57 -7.15 -5.65 -9.84
C THR A 57 -6.77 -4.99 -11.16
N GLY A 58 -6.84 -3.66 -11.25
CA GLY A 58 -6.37 -2.87 -12.37
C GLY A 58 -4.98 -2.28 -12.11
N LYS A 59 -4.90 -1.31 -11.21
CA LYS A 59 -3.70 -0.46 -11.11
C LYS A 59 -2.49 -1.17 -10.49
N ILE A 60 -2.68 -1.88 -9.37
CA ILE A 60 -1.54 -2.51 -8.66
C ILE A 60 -0.99 -3.69 -9.45
N THR A 61 -1.86 -4.54 -9.99
CA THR A 61 -1.47 -5.71 -10.80
C THR A 61 -0.74 -5.36 -12.10
N GLU A 62 -0.98 -4.17 -12.65
CA GLU A 62 -0.29 -3.66 -13.85
C GLU A 62 1.14 -3.15 -13.57
N ILE A 63 1.52 -2.96 -12.30
CA ILE A 63 2.86 -2.48 -11.97
C ILE A 63 3.89 -3.57 -12.26
N GLU A 64 4.69 -3.33 -13.29
CA GLU A 64 5.80 -4.19 -13.66
C GLU A 64 6.80 -4.35 -12.50
N GLY A 65 7.13 -5.61 -12.18
CA GLY A 65 8.08 -5.94 -11.13
C GLY A 65 7.43 -6.37 -9.82
N ILE A 66 6.11 -6.25 -9.66
CA ILE A 66 5.39 -6.91 -8.57
C ILE A 66 5.36 -8.42 -8.83
N THR A 67 5.79 -9.20 -7.83
CA THR A 67 5.82 -10.67 -7.90
C THR A 67 4.75 -11.32 -7.05
N ARG A 68 4.33 -10.65 -5.97
CA ARG A 68 3.27 -11.14 -5.07
C ARG A 68 2.61 -9.99 -4.33
N THR A 69 1.31 -10.13 -4.09
CA THR A 69 0.53 -9.21 -3.25
C THR A 69 -0.30 -9.98 -2.23
N GLU A 70 -0.45 -9.44 -1.03
CA GLU A 70 -1.40 -9.88 -0.02
C GLU A 70 -2.21 -8.68 0.47
N SER A 71 -3.54 -8.76 0.41
CA SER A 71 -4.42 -7.64 0.69
C SER A 71 -5.23 -7.88 1.96
N MET A 72 -5.14 -6.94 2.90
CA MET A 72 -5.85 -6.99 4.17
C MET A 72 -6.83 -5.81 4.25
N VAL A 73 -8.12 -6.08 4.09
CA VAL A 73 -9.17 -5.06 4.21
C VAL A 73 -9.55 -4.91 5.67
N ALA A 74 -9.49 -3.68 6.18
CA ALA A 74 -9.84 -3.39 7.57
C ALA A 74 -11.37 -3.36 7.74
N PHE A 75 -11.91 -4.23 8.61
CA PHE A 75 -13.34 -4.23 8.95
C PHE A 75 -13.73 -3.18 9.99
N ARG A 76 -12.78 -2.81 10.86
CA ARG A 76 -12.98 -1.80 11.89
C ARG A 76 -11.65 -1.18 12.29
N VAL A 77 -11.62 0.15 12.37
CA VAL A 77 -10.48 0.89 12.91
C VAL A 77 -10.61 0.94 14.43
N LEU A 78 -9.61 0.43 15.15
CA LEU A 78 -9.62 0.35 16.62
C LEU A 78 -8.94 1.54 17.31
N SER A 79 -8.08 2.27 16.61
CA SER A 79 -7.43 3.50 17.12
C SER A 79 -7.68 4.65 16.16
N LYS A 80 -8.12 5.79 16.71
CA LYS A 80 -8.37 7.04 15.97
C LYS A 80 -7.26 8.07 16.13
N HIS A 81 -6.17 7.76 16.85
CA HIS A 81 -5.08 8.71 17.01
C HIS A 81 -4.45 9.00 15.65
N ASP A 82 -4.31 10.30 15.34
CA ASP A 82 -3.66 10.78 14.13
C ASP A 82 -2.27 10.15 14.03
N LEU A 83 -2.14 9.24 13.08
CA LEU A 83 -0.88 8.58 12.72
C LEU A 83 0.13 9.57 12.13
N GLU A 84 -0.27 10.83 11.94
CA GLU A 84 0.55 11.92 11.39
C GLU A 84 1.84 12.17 12.19
N GLY A 85 1.90 11.78 13.47
CA GLY A 85 3.07 12.02 14.32
C GLY A 85 3.87 10.79 14.76
N MET A 86 3.44 9.55 14.47
CA MET A 86 4.08 8.36 15.06
C MET A 86 5.19 7.73 14.22
N PHE A 87 5.34 8.12 12.95
CA PHE A 87 6.32 7.52 12.03
C PHE A 87 7.13 8.56 11.26
N ASP A 88 7.51 9.65 11.93
CA ASP A 88 8.61 10.52 11.49
C ASP A 88 9.95 9.81 11.74
N LEU A 89 10.16 8.67 11.08
CA LEU A 89 11.43 7.96 11.03
C LEU A 89 12.13 8.33 9.72
N GLY A 90 12.76 9.50 9.72
CA GLY A 90 13.69 9.90 8.66
C GLY A 90 13.49 11.34 8.18
N SER A 91 13.93 12.30 8.99
CA SER A 91 14.48 13.57 8.50
C SER A 91 15.81 13.35 7.78
#